data_AF-A0A0G4GH42-F1
#
_entry.id   AF-A0A0G4GH42-F1
#
_cell.length_a   1.000
_cell.length_b   1.000
_cell.length_c   1.000
_cell.angle_alpha   90.00
_cell.angle_beta   90.00
_cell.angle_gamma   90.00
#
_symmetry.space_group_name_H-M   'P 1'
#
loop_
_entity.id
_entity.type
_entity.pdbx_description
1 polymer ?
#
loop_
_entity_poly.entity_id
_entity_poly.type
_entity_poly.pdbx_seq_one_letter_code
_entity_poly.pdbx_strand_id
1 'polypeptide(L)'
;MFSFALDWLDGAAARALNECSEFGSILDITVDNMARHMLWMRVEPKVLGPLFILVEWLTFAATSSERDGWKQKSFASSPAFLRAIMANHFRSPLGLVAISGLMFLPAWFYIRSASSLPSGDALDECFSSSAGCVLLYFVRHSGVGLALGCGRGLCLICELYLIGRWLEGVLQRDLNHLRRSR
;
A
#
# COMPACT_ATOMS: atom_id res chain seq x y z
N MET A 1 13.07 -2.12 -9.31
CA MET A 1 13.54 -0.76 -9.65
C MET A 1 13.15 -0.35 -11.06
N PHE A 2 13.36 -1.19 -12.09
CA PHE A 2 12.91 -0.90 -13.47
C PHE A 2 11.38 -0.71 -13.58
N SER A 3 10.59 -1.49 -12.82
CA SER A 3 9.12 -1.39 -12.80
C SER A 3 8.59 -0.01 -12.40
N PHE A 4 9.20 0.67 -11.42
CA PHE A 4 8.75 1.99 -10.96
C PHE A 4 9.04 3.10 -11.97
N ALA A 5 10.14 2.96 -12.73
CA ALA A 5 10.42 3.89 -13.81
C ALA A 5 9.41 3.71 -14.96
N LEU A 6 8.99 2.47 -15.23
CA LEU A 6 7.97 2.18 -16.25
C LEU A 6 6.58 2.69 -15.87
N ASP A 7 6.18 2.57 -14.59
CA ASP A 7 4.94 3.13 -14.01
C ASP A 7 4.89 4.68 -14.03
N TRP A 8 6.05 5.32 -13.98
CA TRP A 8 6.09 6.76 -14.22
C TRP A 8 5.96 7.09 -15.72
N LEU A 9 6.57 6.26 -16.58
CA LEU A 9 6.63 6.47 -18.02
C LEU A 9 5.28 6.23 -18.70
N ASP A 10 4.52 5.20 -18.33
CA ASP A 10 3.21 4.93 -18.93
C ASP A 10 2.18 6.01 -18.56
N GLY A 11 2.18 6.49 -17.32
CA GLY A 11 1.37 7.63 -16.89
C GLY A 11 1.80 8.93 -17.57
N ALA A 12 3.11 9.14 -17.79
CA ALA A 12 3.61 10.29 -18.55
C ALA A 12 3.22 10.22 -20.03
N ALA A 13 3.33 9.04 -20.65
CA ALA A 13 2.95 8.80 -22.03
C ALA A 13 1.44 8.97 -22.24
N ALA A 14 0.60 8.42 -21.36
CA ALA A 14 -0.85 8.56 -21.43
C ALA A 14 -1.28 10.04 -21.34
N ARG A 15 -0.63 10.84 -20.49
CA ARG A 15 -0.88 12.30 -20.41
C ARG A 15 -0.38 13.04 -21.63
N ALA A 16 0.79 12.66 -22.17
CA ALA A 16 1.36 13.28 -23.37
C ALA A 16 0.53 12.99 -24.62
N LEU A 17 -0.10 11.81 -24.69
CA LEU A 17 -0.97 11.38 -25.79
C LEU A 17 -2.45 11.75 -25.58
N ASN A 18 -2.81 12.31 -24.43
CA ASN A 18 -4.19 12.62 -24.03
C ASN A 18 -5.14 11.40 -24.02
N GLU A 19 -4.58 10.21 -23.73
CA GLU A 19 -5.26 8.89 -23.73
C GLU A 19 -5.42 8.36 -22.28
N CYS A 20 -5.86 9.22 -21.36
CA CYS A 20 -6.13 8.81 -19.98
C CYS A 20 -7.51 8.12 -19.87
N SER A 21 -7.53 6.82 -19.61
CA SER A 21 -8.77 6.05 -19.41
C SER A 21 -8.94 5.56 -17.97
N GLU A 22 -10.20 5.39 -17.54
CA GLU A 22 -10.52 4.78 -16.24
C GLU A 22 -9.99 3.35 -16.14
N PHE A 23 -10.17 2.56 -17.21
CA PHE A 23 -9.64 1.20 -17.31
C PHE A 23 -8.12 1.17 -17.13
N GLY A 24 -7.39 2.04 -17.83
CA GLY A 24 -5.93 2.13 -17.68
C GLY A 24 -5.52 2.44 -16.24
N SER A 25 -6.24 3.34 -15.57
CA SER A 25 -5.97 3.69 -14.17
C SER A 25 -6.26 2.57 -13.16
N ILE A 26 -7.18 1.66 -13.49
CA ILE A 26 -7.50 0.46 -12.69
C ILE A 26 -6.45 -0.63 -12.93
N LEU A 27 -6.09 -0.83 -14.20
CA LEU A 27 -5.10 -1.84 -14.61
C LEU A 27 -3.74 -1.52 -14.00
N ASP A 28 -3.33 -0.25 -14.06
CA ASP A 28 -2.13 0.29 -13.42
C ASP A 28 -2.03 -0.16 -11.94
N ILE A 29 -3.00 0.25 -11.11
CA ILE A 29 -3.04 -0.07 -9.68
C ILE A 29 -3.11 -1.59 -9.43
N THR A 30 -3.81 -2.32 -10.29
CA THR A 30 -3.94 -3.77 -10.19
C THR A 30 -2.59 -4.47 -10.36
N VAL A 31 -1.85 -4.12 -11.41
CA VAL A 31 -0.51 -4.69 -11.66
C VAL A 31 0.44 -4.34 -10.53
N ASP A 32 0.35 -3.11 -10.03
CA ASP A 32 1.16 -2.60 -8.94
C ASP A 32 0.93 -3.35 -7.62
N ASN A 33 -0.34 -3.57 -7.27
CA ASN A 33 -0.74 -4.40 -6.13
C ASN A 33 -0.31 -5.86 -6.31
N MET A 34 -0.39 -6.42 -7.52
CA MET A 34 0.07 -7.79 -7.79
C MET A 34 1.59 -7.92 -7.61
N ALA A 35 2.37 -6.95 -8.08
CA ALA A 35 3.82 -6.94 -7.90
C ALA A 35 4.21 -6.89 -6.42
N ARG A 36 3.56 -6.00 -5.63
CA ARG A 36 3.76 -5.93 -4.18
C ARG A 36 3.30 -7.19 -3.47
N HIS A 37 2.19 -7.80 -3.89
CA HIS A 37 1.72 -9.09 -3.36
C HIS A 37 2.79 -10.16 -3.51
N MET A 38 3.32 -10.34 -4.71
CA MET A 38 4.35 -11.37 -4.97
C MET A 38 5.58 -11.16 -4.09
N LEU A 39 6.01 -9.90 -3.90
CA LEU A 39 7.13 -9.58 -3.02
C LEU A 39 6.80 -9.91 -1.56
N TRP A 40 5.65 -9.48 -1.05
CA TRP A 40 5.22 -9.75 0.33
C TRP A 40 5.14 -11.25 0.60
N MET A 41 4.52 -12.04 -0.29
CA MET A 41 4.45 -13.48 -0.15
C MET A 41 5.82 -14.16 -0.22
N ARG A 42 6.80 -13.54 -0.90
CA ARG A 42 8.16 -14.06 -0.95
C ARG A 42 8.98 -13.75 0.30
N VAL A 43 8.76 -12.59 0.94
CA VAL A 43 9.56 -12.12 2.09
C VAL A 43 8.94 -12.43 3.45
N GLU A 44 7.62 -12.37 3.56
CA GLU A 44 6.87 -12.60 4.79
C GLU A 44 5.48 -13.19 4.42
N PRO A 45 5.38 -14.50 4.20
CA PRO A 45 4.12 -15.13 3.78
C PRO A 45 3.12 -15.36 4.91
N LYS A 46 3.48 -15.11 6.18
CA LYS A 46 2.73 -15.65 7.32
C LYS A 46 1.70 -14.67 7.88
N VAL A 47 2.11 -13.44 8.18
CA VAL A 47 1.26 -12.50 8.94
C VAL A 47 1.22 -11.12 8.29
N LEU A 48 2.35 -10.44 8.22
CA LEU A 48 2.43 -9.06 7.74
C LEU A 48 2.24 -8.97 6.22
N GLY A 49 2.78 -9.92 5.45
CA GLY A 49 2.56 -9.93 4.01
C GLY A 49 1.08 -10.09 3.66
N PRO A 50 0.39 -11.15 4.12
CA PRO A 50 -1.05 -11.31 3.92
C PRO A 50 -1.88 -10.12 4.44
N LEU A 51 -1.52 -9.54 5.58
CA LEU A 51 -2.18 -8.36 6.13
C LEU A 51 -2.07 -7.15 5.19
N PHE A 52 -0.86 -6.81 4.72
CA PHE A 52 -0.68 -5.67 3.83
C PHE A 52 -1.34 -5.88 2.48
N ILE A 53 -1.27 -7.10 1.94
CA ILE A 53 -1.99 -7.48 0.72
C ILE A 53 -3.48 -7.25 0.89
N LEU A 54 -4.08 -7.78 1.97
CA LEU A 54 -5.51 -7.62 2.23
C LEU A 54 -5.90 -6.13 2.31
N VAL A 55 -5.13 -5.33 3.04
CA VAL A 55 -5.39 -3.90 3.21
C VAL A 55 -5.26 -3.14 1.88
N GLU A 56 -4.24 -3.44 1.07
CA GLU A 56 -4.03 -2.80 -0.24
C GLU A 56 -5.20 -3.08 -1.19
N TRP A 57 -5.66 -4.34 -1.25
CA TRP A 57 -6.80 -4.73 -2.07
C TRP A 57 -8.13 -4.18 -1.55
N LEU A 58 -8.36 -4.17 -0.25
CA LEU A 58 -9.56 -3.56 0.35
C LEU A 58 -9.59 -2.04 0.11
N THR A 59 -8.44 -1.38 0.22
CA THR A 59 -8.34 0.06 -0.07
C THR A 59 -8.67 0.33 -1.53
N PHE A 60 -8.13 -0.47 -2.45
CA PHE A 60 -8.46 -0.37 -3.87
C PHE A 60 -9.96 -0.61 -4.13
N ALA A 61 -10.55 -1.64 -3.54
CA ALA A 61 -11.99 -1.93 -3.69
C ALA A 61 -12.87 -0.80 -3.12
N ALA A 62 -12.54 -0.31 -1.92
CA ALA A 62 -13.26 0.77 -1.26
C ALA A 62 -13.22 2.06 -2.11
N THR A 63 -12.05 2.42 -2.62
CA THR A 63 -11.85 3.67 -3.36
C THR A 63 -12.33 3.61 -4.81
N SER A 64 -12.13 2.49 -5.52
CA SER A 64 -12.63 2.32 -6.89
C SER A 64 -14.16 2.20 -6.97
N SER A 65 -14.83 1.87 -5.85
CA SER A 65 -16.30 1.87 -5.79
C SER A 65 -16.92 3.26 -5.99
N GLU A 66 -16.16 4.33 -5.75
CA GLU A 66 -16.57 5.73 -5.95
C GLU A 66 -16.09 6.28 -7.30
N ARG A 67 -16.42 5.59 -8.40
CA ARG A 67 -15.82 5.72 -9.76
C ARG A 67 -15.48 7.13 -10.26
N ASP A 68 -16.30 8.14 -9.99
CA ASP A 68 -16.08 9.50 -10.50
C ASP A 68 -15.08 10.31 -9.67
N GLY A 69 -13.81 10.33 -10.07
CA GLY A 69 -12.78 11.19 -9.48
C GLY A 69 -12.36 10.76 -8.07
N TRP A 70 -12.47 9.46 -7.76
CA TRP A 70 -12.14 8.87 -6.48
C TRP A 70 -10.75 9.25 -5.96
N LYS A 71 -9.74 9.30 -6.85
CA LYS A 71 -8.37 9.67 -6.46
C LYS A 71 -8.28 11.05 -5.79
N GLN A 72 -9.15 11.99 -6.15
CA GLN A 72 -9.19 13.35 -5.61
C GLN A 72 -10.24 13.51 -4.50
N LYS A 73 -11.39 12.82 -4.61
CA LYS A 73 -12.53 13.02 -3.71
C LYS A 73 -12.41 12.26 -2.39
N SER A 74 -11.74 11.11 -2.38
CA SER A 74 -11.67 10.22 -1.20
C SER A 74 -11.06 10.88 0.04
N PHE A 75 -10.21 11.90 -0.13
CA PHE A 75 -9.53 12.62 0.96
C PHE A 75 -9.98 14.06 1.19
N ALA A 76 -10.94 14.58 0.42
CA ALA A 76 -11.33 16.00 0.49
C ALA A 76 -11.88 16.39 1.87
N SER A 77 -12.59 15.48 2.53
CA SER A 77 -13.18 15.66 3.87
C SER A 77 -12.41 14.94 4.99
N SER A 78 -11.17 14.51 4.73
CA SER A 78 -10.35 13.82 5.73
C SER A 78 -9.74 14.77 6.77
N PRO A 79 -9.36 14.27 7.96
CA PRO A 79 -8.57 15.03 8.94
C PRO A 79 -7.34 15.70 8.33
N ALA A 80 -6.93 16.85 8.89
CA ALA A 80 -5.83 17.65 8.37
C ALA A 80 -4.52 16.87 8.21
N PHE A 81 -4.23 15.94 9.12
CA PHE A 81 -3.07 15.05 9.06
C PHE A 81 -3.06 14.17 7.81
N LEU A 82 -4.18 13.50 7.51
CA LEU A 82 -4.29 12.65 6.31
C LEU A 82 -4.22 13.48 5.03
N ARG A 83 -4.84 14.67 5.03
CA ARG A 83 -4.72 15.61 3.91
C ARG A 83 -3.29 16.07 3.70
N ALA A 84 -2.50 16.26 4.76
CA ALA A 84 -1.09 16.62 4.65
C ALA A 84 -0.23 15.50 4.04
N ILE A 85 -0.54 14.23 4.34
CA ILE A 85 0.11 13.07 3.69
C ILE A 85 -0.24 13.02 2.20
N MET A 86 -1.52 13.21 1.87
CA MET A 86 -2.04 13.12 0.50
C MET A 86 -1.78 14.38 -0.35
N ALA A 87 -1.28 15.47 0.26
CA ALA A 87 -1.12 16.75 -0.39
C ALA A 87 -0.27 16.65 -1.67
N ASN A 88 -0.71 17.35 -2.73
CA ASN A 88 -0.06 17.37 -4.05
C ASN A 88 0.18 15.96 -4.64
N HIS A 89 -0.73 15.01 -4.42
CA HIS A 89 -0.58 13.62 -4.87
C HIS A 89 0.68 12.95 -4.28
N PHE A 90 0.80 12.99 -2.94
CA PHE A 90 1.97 12.47 -2.19
C PHE A 90 3.29 13.23 -2.40
N ARG A 91 3.29 14.42 -3.03
CA ARG A 91 4.50 15.24 -3.21
C ARG A 91 4.85 16.11 -1.99
N SER A 92 4.24 15.86 -0.83
CA SER A 92 4.65 16.44 0.45
C SER A 92 5.77 15.60 1.09
N PRO A 93 6.56 16.13 2.04
CA PRO A 93 7.58 15.34 2.74
C PRO A 93 7.00 14.08 3.41
N LEU A 94 5.82 14.18 4.02
CA LEU A 94 5.12 13.04 4.61
C LEU A 94 4.61 12.06 3.55
N GLY A 95 4.10 12.59 2.42
CA GLY A 95 3.66 11.78 1.29
C GLY A 95 4.81 11.00 0.64
N LEU A 96 5.99 11.62 0.53
CA LEU A 96 7.21 10.97 0.04
C LEU A 96 7.65 9.85 0.97
N VAL A 97 7.63 10.06 2.28
CA VAL A 97 7.94 9.00 3.25
C VAL A 97 6.93 7.86 3.15
N ALA A 98 5.63 8.18 3.06
CA ALA A 98 4.56 7.20 2.92
C ALA A 98 4.75 6.33 1.67
N ILE A 99 4.85 6.96 0.49
CA ILE A 99 5.00 6.23 -0.78
C ILE A 99 6.32 5.46 -0.85
N SER A 100 7.39 5.99 -0.25
CA SER A 100 8.67 5.26 -0.15
C SER A 100 8.50 3.97 0.66
N GLY A 101 7.78 4.02 1.78
CA GLY A 101 7.48 2.85 2.58
C GLY A 101 6.58 1.83 1.85
N LEU A 102 5.55 2.29 1.16
CA LEU A 102 4.67 1.42 0.37
C LEU A 102 5.44 0.67 -0.73
N MET A 103 6.29 1.40 -1.46
CA MET A 103 6.97 0.87 -2.66
C MET A 103 8.23 0.08 -2.32
N PHE A 104 9.08 0.62 -1.45
CA PHE A 104 10.44 0.10 -1.26
C PHE A 104 10.59 -0.81 -0.05
N LEU A 105 9.67 -0.83 0.91
CA LEU A 105 9.77 -1.73 2.06
C LEU A 105 9.79 -3.23 1.66
N PRO A 106 8.84 -3.76 0.87
CA PRO A 106 8.88 -5.17 0.47
C PRO A 106 10.11 -5.49 -0.39
N ALA A 107 10.52 -4.55 -1.26
CA ALA A 107 11.73 -4.71 -2.07
C ALA A 107 13.01 -4.71 -1.22
N TRP A 108 13.08 -3.86 -0.19
CA TRP A 108 14.18 -3.81 0.76
C TRP A 108 14.29 -5.13 1.53
N PHE A 109 13.18 -5.68 2.03
CA PHE A 109 13.17 -7.00 2.65
C PHE A 109 13.62 -8.10 1.69
N TYR A 110 13.22 -8.04 0.43
CA TYR A 110 13.62 -9.02 -0.58
C TYR A 110 15.12 -8.99 -0.87
N ILE A 111 15.70 -7.79 -1.09
CA ILE A 111 17.15 -7.64 -1.31
C ILE A 111 17.92 -8.13 -0.09
N ARG A 112 17.44 -7.77 1.10
CA ARG A 112 18.08 -8.14 2.36
C ARG A 112 18.01 -9.63 2.64
N SER A 113 16.88 -10.29 2.39
CA SER A 113 16.75 -11.75 2.52
C SER A 113 17.61 -12.49 1.49
N ALA A 114 17.69 -11.99 0.25
CA ALA A 114 18.56 -12.56 -0.78
C ALA A 114 20.05 -12.39 -0.45
N SER A 115 20.45 -11.26 0.15
CA SER A 115 21.84 -11.01 0.58
C SER A 115 22.25 -11.79 1.84
N SER A 116 21.27 -12.36 2.57
CA SER A 116 21.50 -13.13 3.80
C SER A 116 21.52 -14.64 3.54
N LEU A 117 21.97 -15.09 2.36
CA LEU A 117 22.34 -16.49 2.14
C LEU A 117 23.82 -16.72 2.55
N PRO A 118 24.12 -17.31 3.71
CA PRO A 118 25.33 -18.10 3.88
C PRO A 118 25.07 -19.53 3.39
N SER A 119 26.11 -20.12 2.82
CA SER A 119 26.28 -21.56 2.57
C SER A 119 25.71 -22.40 3.70
N GLY A 120 24.97 -23.47 3.35
CA GLY A 120 24.55 -24.62 4.17
C GLY A 120 24.51 -24.46 5.69
N ASP A 121 23.36 -24.77 6.28
CA ASP A 121 23.18 -25.05 7.71
C ASP A 121 22.91 -23.80 8.59
N ALA A 122 21.71 -23.23 8.47
CA ALA A 122 21.00 -22.43 9.50
C ALA A 122 19.73 -21.72 8.99
N LEU A 123 19.46 -21.76 7.67
CA LEU A 123 18.38 -20.98 7.03
C LEU A 123 16.95 -21.49 7.32
N ASP A 124 16.79 -22.72 7.84
CA ASP A 124 15.46 -23.29 8.11
C ASP A 124 14.88 -22.93 9.49
N GLU A 125 15.71 -22.66 10.51
CA GLU A 125 15.19 -22.42 11.87
C GLU A 125 14.90 -20.94 12.17
N CYS A 126 15.59 -19.99 11.52
CA CYS A 126 15.41 -18.55 11.79
C CYS A 126 14.30 -17.89 10.96
N PHE A 127 13.79 -18.59 9.92
CA PHE A 127 12.54 -18.23 9.22
C PHE A 127 11.29 -18.66 10.02
N SER A 128 11.48 -19.23 11.22
CA SER A 128 10.44 -19.59 12.16
C SER A 128 9.91 -18.37 12.93
N SER A 129 8.87 -17.77 12.35
CA SER A 129 7.58 -17.55 13.02
C SER A 129 7.56 -16.62 14.24
N SER A 130 7.66 -15.30 14.02
CA SER A 130 6.84 -14.33 14.76
C SER A 130 6.94 -12.94 14.11
N ALA A 131 5.91 -12.11 14.27
CA ALA A 131 5.99 -10.67 14.01
C ALA A 131 7.19 -10.02 14.75
N GLY A 132 7.64 -10.63 15.84
CA GLY A 132 8.83 -10.24 16.60
C GLY A 132 10.14 -10.31 15.80
N CYS A 133 10.33 -11.29 14.91
CA CYS A 133 11.53 -11.37 14.07
C CYS A 133 11.58 -10.24 13.03
N VAL A 134 10.43 -9.85 12.47
CA VAL A 134 10.34 -8.69 11.57
C VAL A 134 10.60 -7.39 12.33
N LEU A 135 10.05 -7.24 13.53
CA LEU A 135 10.31 -6.10 14.41
C LEU A 135 11.79 -6.00 14.81
N LEU A 136 12.43 -7.13 15.13
CA LEU A 136 13.87 -7.20 15.39
C LEU A 136 14.69 -6.89 14.14
N TYR A 137 14.21 -7.27 12.95
CA TYR A 137 14.84 -6.89 11.68
C TYR A 137 14.76 -5.37 11.44
N PHE A 138 13.64 -4.74 11.77
CA PHE A 138 13.48 -3.29 11.77
C PHE A 138 14.42 -2.59 12.77
N VAL A 139 14.55 -3.15 13.98
CA VAL A 139 15.42 -2.61 15.03
C VAL A 139 16.92 -2.79 14.69
N ARG A 140 17.28 -3.88 14.00
CA ARG A 140 18.68 -4.23 13.68
C ARG A 140 19.25 -3.48 12.48
N HIS A 141 18.44 -3.01 11.53
CA HIS A 141 18.91 -2.23 10.37
C HIS A 141 18.70 -0.73 10.58
N SER A 142 19.76 -0.08 11.06
CA SER A 142 19.79 1.34 11.41
C SER A 142 19.46 2.24 10.22
N GLY A 143 18.44 3.09 10.39
CA GLY A 143 18.04 4.16 9.49
C GLY A 143 17.01 3.76 8.43
N VAL A 144 17.44 3.05 7.38
CA VAL A 144 16.63 2.83 6.16
C VAL A 144 15.40 1.97 6.44
N GLY A 145 15.56 0.86 7.17
CA GLY A 145 14.44 -0.03 7.52
C GLY A 145 13.39 0.70 8.35
N LEU A 146 13.82 1.49 9.34
CA LEU A 146 12.94 2.29 10.17
C LEU A 146 12.18 3.34 9.34
N ALA A 147 12.86 4.07 8.46
CA ALA A 147 12.23 5.08 7.60
C ALA A 147 11.16 4.47 6.69
N LEU A 148 11.46 3.33 6.05
CA LEU A 148 10.52 2.61 5.19
C LEU A 148 9.35 2.01 6.00
N GLY A 149 9.61 1.51 7.21
CA GLY A 149 8.59 1.03 8.14
C GLY A 149 7.63 2.13 8.58
N CYS A 150 8.16 3.29 8.96
CA CYS A 150 7.36 4.48 9.26
C CYS A 150 6.50 4.89 8.05
N GLY A 151 7.09 4.88 6.85
CA GLY A 151 6.36 5.12 5.60
C GLY A 151 5.18 4.15 5.41
N ARG A 152 5.41 2.85 5.56
CA ARG A 152 4.34 1.84 5.44
C ARG A 152 3.26 2.03 6.50
N GLY A 153 3.64 2.42 7.72
CA GLY A 153 2.72 2.76 8.80
C GLY A 153 1.83 3.97 8.46
N LEU A 154 2.40 5.02 7.88
CA LEU A 154 1.63 6.18 7.40
C LEU A 154 0.63 5.78 6.30
N CYS A 155 1.04 4.95 5.34
CA CYS A 155 0.13 4.38 4.34
C CYS A 155 -0.97 3.56 4.99
N LEU A 156 -0.64 2.69 5.95
CA LEU A 156 -1.61 1.85 6.65
C LEU A 156 -2.69 2.69 7.35
N ILE A 157 -2.30 3.80 7.99
CA ILE A 157 -3.26 4.71 8.62
C ILE A 157 -4.21 5.32 7.57
N CYS A 158 -3.70 5.72 6.41
CA CYS A 158 -4.52 6.28 5.33
C CYS A 158 -5.48 5.23 4.75
N GLU A 159 -4.99 4.01 4.52
CA GLU A 159 -5.73 2.85 4.01
C GLU A 159 -6.88 2.47 4.95
N LEU A 160 -6.58 2.30 6.25
CA LEU A 160 -7.58 1.96 7.26
C LEU A 160 -8.65 3.04 7.41
N TYR A 161 -8.28 4.32 7.31
CA TYR A 161 -9.24 5.41 7.31
C TYR A 161 -10.21 5.31 6.12
N LEU A 162 -9.69 5.06 4.91
CA LEU A 162 -10.52 4.92 3.71
C LEU A 162 -11.46 3.71 3.80
N ILE A 163 -10.94 2.57 4.24
CA ILE A 163 -11.74 1.35 4.43
C ILE A 163 -12.85 1.60 5.46
N GLY A 164 -12.52 2.20 6.60
CA GLY A 164 -13.49 2.49 7.66
C GLY A 164 -14.59 3.44 7.18
N ARG A 165 -14.22 4.50 6.46
CA ARG A 165 -15.18 5.45 5.88
C ARG A 165 -16.11 4.78 4.87
N TRP A 166 -15.56 3.92 4.02
CA TRP A 166 -16.35 3.17 3.05
C TRP A 166 -17.33 2.22 3.74
N LEU A 167 -16.89 1.48 4.76
CA LEU A 167 -17.75 0.60 5.56
C LEU A 167 -18.87 1.36 6.25
N GLU A 168 -18.59 2.53 6.81
CA GLU A 168 -19.62 3.39 7.40
C GLU A 168 -20.67 3.81 6.35
N GLY A 169 -20.22 4.19 5.15
CA GLY A 169 -21.10 4.53 4.04
C GLY A 169 -22.00 3.37 3.60
N VAL A 170 -21.46 2.15 3.53
CA VAL A 170 -22.24 0.94 3.22
C VAL A 170 -23.27 0.67 4.32
N LEU A 171 -22.86 0.67 5.58
CA LEU A 171 -23.74 0.41 6.72
C LEU A 171 -24.90 1.42 6.80
N GLN A 172 -24.63 2.71 6.55
CA GLN A 172 -25.66 3.74 6.54
C GLN A 172 -26.69 3.52 5.41
N ARG A 173 -26.26 3.09 4.22
CA ARG A 173 -27.16 2.78 3.10
C ARG A 173 -28.07 1.60 3.45
N ASP A 174 -27.51 0.54 4.03
CA ASP A 174 -28.27 -0.64 4.45
C ASP A 174 -29.30 -0.31 5.54
N LEU A 175 -28.90 0.47 6.56
CA LEU A 175 -29.81 0.94 7.61
C LEU A 175 -30.96 1.79 7.05
N ASN A 176 -30.68 2.65 6.07
CA ASN A 176 -31.71 3.45 5.41
C ASN A 176 -32.66 2.60 4.57
N HIS A 177 -32.16 1.55 3.91
CA HIS A 177 -32.99 0.59 3.20
C HIS A 177 -33.97 -0.13 4.14
N LEU A 178 -33.47 -0.61 5.29
CA LEU A 178 -34.28 -1.29 6.30
C LEU A 178 -35.34 -0.37 6.94
N ARG A 179 -35.04 0.92 7.08
CA ARG A 179 -36.01 1.92 7.58
C ARG A 179 -37.12 2.22 6.59
N ARG A 180 -36.86 2.15 5.28
CA ARG A 180 -37.85 2.39 4.23
C ARG A 180 -38.76 1.18 3.97
N SER A 181 -38.34 -0.01 4.36
CA SER A 181 -39.10 -1.25 4.20
C SER A 181 -40.00 -1.61 5.40
N ARG A 182 -40.02 -0.78 6.45
CA ARG A 182 -40.92 -0.88 7.61
C ARG A 182 -42.00 0.18 7.50
#